data_AF-A0A831UNH0-F1
#
_entry.id   AF-A0A831UNH0-F1
#
_cell.length_a   1.000
_cell.length_b   1.000
_cell.length_c   1.000
_cell.angle_alpha   90.00
_cell.angle_beta   90.00
_cell.angle_gamma   90.00
#
_symmetry.space_group_name_H-M   'P 1'
#
loop_
_entity.id
_entity.type
_entity.pdbx_description
1 polymer ?
#
loop_
_entity_poly.entity_id
_entity_poly.type
_entity_poly.pdbx_seq_one_letter_code
_entity_poly.pdbx_strand_id
1 'polypeptide(L)'
;MVTTQQRREAVEVLHARGISVRRGCVLSRISRNAISYVSRRPPEEALVAAINEARKQHACYGYRRIHKHLADGKKGVLNHKRVHRIWREHGMQHPVRKGRKRRGNKGQVPLQAAYANHVWTYDFVQDATQNGRTLRLLTLEDEHTRRGLALEVRRSFKAPDVLAALEGAFAQYGMPTFLRSDNGPEFIAKTVKSWLEKRKVRTHYIDPGSPWQNAPWTERYTAQARSCAPWGFMLQCSVRKGDHRGDLALWAWVGGMPSS
;
A
#
# COMPACT_ATOMS: atom_id res chain seq x y z
N MET A 1 29.68 30.93 -6.73
CA MET A 1 30.50 29.74 -7.02
C MET A 1 30.19 29.30 -8.45
N VAL A 2 31.16 29.27 -9.37
CA VAL A 2 30.91 28.92 -10.79
C VAL A 2 30.84 27.40 -10.95
N THR A 3 29.75 26.89 -11.53
CA THR A 3 29.57 25.45 -11.74
C THR A 3 30.45 24.91 -12.88
N THR A 4 30.68 23.61 -12.90
CA THR A 4 31.45 22.95 -13.97
C THR A 4 30.77 23.08 -15.33
N GLN A 5 29.44 23.14 -15.36
CA GLN A 5 28.63 23.37 -16.57
C GLN A 5 28.89 24.78 -17.14
N GLN A 6 28.81 25.80 -16.29
CA GLN A 6 29.10 27.20 -16.68
C GLN A 6 30.53 27.37 -17.19
N ARG A 7 31.50 26.64 -16.63
CA ARG A 7 32.89 26.63 -17.13
C ARG A 7 33.03 25.96 -18.49
N ARG A 8 32.21 24.95 -18.82
CA ARG A 8 32.17 24.34 -20.16
C ARG A 8 31.61 25.31 -21.18
N GLU A 9 30.46 25.92 -20.88
CA GLU A 9 29.82 26.94 -21.72
C GLU A 9 30.78 28.10 -21.98
N ALA A 10 31.53 28.55 -20.97
CA ALA A 10 32.55 29.57 -21.14
C ALA A 10 33.65 29.17 -22.14
N VAL A 11 34.08 27.90 -22.17
CA VAL A 11 35.08 27.44 -23.16
C VAL A 11 34.50 27.40 -24.57
N GLU A 12 33.22 27.03 -24.73
CA GLU A 12 32.54 27.07 -26.04
C GLU A 12 32.47 28.52 -26.57
N VAL A 13 32.12 29.48 -25.72
CA VAL A 13 32.10 30.91 -26.09
C VAL A 13 33.49 31.44 -26.45
N LEU A 14 34.52 31.07 -25.69
CA LEU A 14 35.91 31.47 -26.00
C LEU A 14 36.38 30.85 -27.33
N HIS A 15 35.98 29.61 -27.61
CA HIS A 15 36.29 28.94 -28.86
C HIS A 15 35.63 29.62 -30.07
N ALA A 16 34.35 29.98 -29.94
CA ALA A 16 33.65 30.75 -30.96
C ALA A 16 34.29 32.12 -31.26
N ARG A 17 35.03 32.68 -30.29
CA ARG A 17 35.79 33.94 -30.44
C ARG A 17 37.23 33.75 -30.94
N GLY A 18 37.58 32.55 -31.43
CA GLY A 18 38.88 32.26 -32.05
C GLY A 18 39.97 31.79 -31.07
N ILE A 19 39.65 31.52 -29.81
CA ILE A 19 40.62 30.98 -28.84
C ILE A 19 40.62 29.46 -28.94
N SER A 20 41.79 28.82 -29.03
CA SER A 20 41.86 27.36 -29.06
C SER A 20 41.25 26.72 -27.80
N VAL A 21 40.59 25.57 -27.94
CA VAL A 21 39.95 24.84 -26.82
C VAL A 21 40.94 24.63 -25.65
N ARG A 22 42.21 24.37 -25.97
CA ARG A 22 43.28 24.21 -24.98
C ARG A 22 43.48 25.49 -24.15
N ARG A 23 43.54 26.65 -24.79
CA ARG A 23 43.70 27.94 -24.11
C ARG A 23 42.44 28.35 -23.36
N GLY A 24 41.26 28.06 -23.92
CA GLY A 24 39.97 28.23 -23.24
C GLY A 24 39.88 27.42 -21.94
N CYS A 25 40.30 26.15 -21.95
CA CYS A 25 40.34 25.30 -20.74
C CYS A 25 41.18 25.90 -19.60
N VAL A 26 42.34 26.47 -19.95
CA VAL A 26 43.25 27.11 -18.99
C VAL A 26 42.61 28.35 -18.39
N LEU A 27 42.03 29.22 -19.23
CA LEU A 27 41.35 30.45 -18.80
C LEU A 27 40.14 30.14 -17.90
N SER A 28 39.34 29.14 -18.26
CA SER A 28 38.15 28.72 -17.51
C SER A 28 38.44 27.77 -16.34
N ARG A 29 39.71 27.43 -16.10
CA ARG A 29 40.17 26.49 -15.05
C ARG A 29 39.37 25.18 -15.04
N ILE A 30 39.27 24.53 -16.21
CA ILE A 30 38.60 23.25 -16.40
C ILE A 30 39.53 22.25 -17.11
N SER A 31 39.45 20.97 -16.75
CA SER A 31 40.23 19.94 -17.42
C SER A 31 39.67 19.62 -18.81
N ARG A 32 40.55 19.25 -19.76
CA ARG A 32 40.14 18.85 -21.12
C ARG A 32 39.21 17.63 -21.11
N ASN A 33 39.44 16.67 -20.21
CA ASN A 33 38.58 15.50 -20.04
C ASN A 33 37.16 15.87 -19.63
N ALA A 34 36.99 16.96 -18.87
CA ALA A 34 35.66 17.44 -18.55
C ALA A 34 34.96 18.00 -19.79
N ILE A 35 35.65 18.59 -20.76
CA ILE A 35 34.98 19.04 -22.01
C ILE A 35 34.56 17.86 -22.87
N SER A 36 35.40 16.84 -23.00
CA SER A 36 35.10 15.65 -23.81
C SER A 36 34.12 14.68 -23.15
N TYR A 37 33.73 14.91 -21.90
CA TYR A 37 32.85 14.00 -21.18
C TYR A 37 31.40 14.13 -21.65
N VAL A 38 30.89 13.05 -22.24
CA VAL A 38 29.47 12.86 -22.55
C VAL A 38 28.87 11.89 -21.54
N SER A 39 27.72 12.24 -20.96
CA SER A 39 27.00 11.36 -20.03
C SER A 39 26.53 10.10 -20.75
N ARG A 40 26.95 8.93 -20.27
CA ARG A 40 26.50 7.61 -20.78
C ARG A 40 25.21 7.11 -20.11
N ARG A 41 24.51 7.95 -19.37
CA ARG A 41 23.31 7.54 -18.63
C ARG A 41 22.16 7.28 -19.62
N PRO A 42 21.40 6.18 -19.45
CA PRO A 42 20.22 5.93 -20.27
C PRO A 42 19.20 7.06 -20.09
N PRO A 43 18.45 7.41 -21.16
CA PRO A 43 17.52 8.53 -21.15
C PRO A 43 16.51 8.40 -20.01
N GLU A 44 16.24 9.53 -19.37
CA GLU A 44 15.36 9.60 -18.21
C GLU A 44 13.89 9.34 -18.59
N GLU A 45 13.53 9.69 -19.83
CA GLU A 45 12.18 9.53 -20.41
C GLU A 45 11.68 8.09 -20.36
N ALA A 46 12.53 7.11 -20.68
CA ALA A 46 12.15 5.70 -20.64
C ALA A 46 11.78 5.25 -19.22
N LEU A 47 12.48 5.75 -18.21
CA LEU A 47 12.19 5.43 -16.80
C LEU A 47 10.91 6.14 -16.32
N VAL A 48 10.67 7.37 -16.76
CA VAL A 48 9.42 8.10 -16.46
C VAL A 48 8.22 7.37 -17.07
N ALA A 49 8.32 6.92 -18.33
CA ALA A 49 7.28 6.13 -18.98
C ALA A 49 6.99 4.83 -18.23
N ALA A 50 8.03 4.08 -17.85
CA ALA A 50 7.88 2.87 -17.06
C ALA A 50 7.23 3.11 -15.69
N ILE A 51 7.59 4.20 -15.01
CA ILE A 51 6.94 4.60 -13.74
C ILE A 51 5.46 4.92 -13.97
N ASN A 52 5.12 5.65 -15.02
CA ASN A 52 3.73 5.99 -15.32
C ASN A 52 2.89 4.76 -15.66
N GLU A 53 3.45 3.80 -16.40
CA GLU A 53 2.76 2.55 -16.69
C GLU A 53 2.53 1.72 -15.42
N ALA A 54 3.55 1.60 -14.58
CA ALA A 54 3.41 0.95 -13.27
C ALA A 54 2.39 1.67 -12.36
N ARG A 55 2.23 2.99 -12.49
CA ARG A 55 1.18 3.75 -11.78
C ARG A 55 -0.22 3.49 -12.32
N LYS A 56 -0.40 3.27 -13.62
CA LYS A 56 -1.72 2.87 -14.17
C LYS A 56 -2.15 1.52 -13.61
N GLN A 57 -1.21 0.58 -13.53
CA GLN A 57 -1.46 -0.75 -12.98
C GLN A 57 -1.63 -0.73 -11.46
N HIS A 58 -0.88 0.13 -10.77
CA HIS A 58 -0.85 0.22 -9.31
C HIS A 58 -0.99 1.67 -8.82
N ALA A 59 -2.18 2.25 -8.99
CA ALA A 59 -2.48 3.65 -8.69
C ALA A 59 -2.14 4.10 -7.27
N CYS A 60 -2.06 3.16 -6.33
CA CYS A 60 -1.84 3.41 -4.91
C CYS A 60 -0.38 3.30 -4.45
N TYR A 61 0.52 2.79 -5.30
CA TYR A 61 1.88 2.53 -4.89
C TYR A 61 2.67 3.82 -4.79
N GLY A 62 3.39 3.99 -3.67
CA GLY A 62 4.42 5.01 -3.56
C GLY A 62 5.72 4.59 -4.25
N TYR A 63 6.65 5.52 -4.38
CA TYR A 63 7.92 5.32 -5.08
C TYR A 63 8.70 4.07 -4.65
N ARG A 64 8.60 3.65 -3.37
CA ARG A 64 9.30 2.45 -2.85
C ARG A 64 8.72 1.15 -3.41
N ARG A 65 7.39 1.06 -3.52
CA ARG A 65 6.74 -0.13 -4.08
C ARG A 65 6.87 -0.16 -5.59
N ILE A 66 6.76 0.99 -6.25
CA ILE A 66 7.05 1.11 -7.69
C ILE A 66 8.52 0.75 -7.98
N HIS A 67 9.47 1.21 -7.15
CA HIS A 67 10.87 0.79 -7.28
C HIS A 67 11.05 -0.72 -7.19
N LYS A 68 10.42 -1.37 -6.20
CA LYS A 68 10.46 -2.84 -6.09
C LYS A 68 9.84 -3.52 -7.31
N HIS A 69 8.66 -3.08 -7.75
CA HIS A 69 7.97 -3.61 -8.92
C HIS A 69 8.80 -3.47 -10.20
N LEU A 70 9.45 -2.32 -10.40
CA LEU A 70 10.36 -2.10 -11.53
C LEU A 70 11.69 -2.86 -11.40
N ALA A 71 12.06 -3.26 -10.19
CA ALA A 71 13.30 -3.98 -9.90
C ALA A 71 13.11 -5.50 -9.79
N ASP A 72 11.87 -6.01 -9.84
CA ASP A 72 11.57 -7.43 -9.67
C ASP A 72 12.32 -8.24 -10.75
N GLY A 73 13.23 -9.11 -10.27
CA GLY A 73 14.11 -9.95 -11.08
C GLY A 73 15.46 -9.34 -11.48
N LYS A 74 15.72 -8.04 -11.27
CA LYS A 74 16.96 -7.36 -11.72
C LYS A 74 17.60 -6.54 -10.61
N LYS A 75 18.28 -7.23 -9.68
CA LYS A 75 19.09 -6.59 -8.62
C LYS A 75 20.16 -5.68 -9.25
N GLY A 76 20.23 -4.42 -8.80
CA GLY A 76 21.30 -3.47 -9.16
C GLY A 76 21.05 -2.57 -10.38
N VAL A 77 20.00 -2.82 -11.16
CA VAL A 77 19.73 -2.03 -12.39
C VAL A 77 19.14 -0.64 -12.08
N LEU A 78 18.35 -0.52 -11.02
CA LEU A 78 17.64 0.71 -10.69
C LEU A 78 17.81 1.11 -9.23
N ASN A 79 18.43 2.27 -8.99
CA ASN A 79 18.60 2.82 -7.65
C ASN A 79 17.30 3.47 -7.16
N HIS A 80 16.85 3.11 -5.96
CA HIS A 80 15.65 3.68 -5.31
C HIS A 80 15.73 5.22 -5.18
N LYS A 81 16.93 5.79 -4.99
CA LYS A 81 17.13 7.25 -4.93
C LYS A 81 16.81 7.94 -6.25
N ARG A 82 17.09 7.27 -7.39
CA ARG A 82 16.78 7.77 -8.74
C ARG A 82 15.27 7.82 -8.96
N VAL A 83 14.57 6.73 -8.61
CA VAL A 83 13.10 6.68 -8.67
C VAL A 83 12.49 7.76 -7.80
N HIS A 84 12.98 7.93 -6.56
CA HIS A 84 12.50 8.97 -5.66
C HIS A 84 12.71 10.39 -6.23
N ARG A 85 13.86 10.67 -6.85
CA ARG A 85 14.13 11.97 -7.47
C ARG A 85 13.11 12.26 -8.58
N ILE A 86 12.97 11.35 -9.53
CA ILE A 86 12.01 11.44 -10.65
C ILE A 86 10.59 11.62 -10.11
N TRP A 87 10.23 10.83 -9.09
CA TRP A 87 8.93 10.88 -8.45
C TRP A 87 8.59 12.27 -7.90
N ARG A 88 9.59 12.96 -7.32
CA ARG A 88 9.40 14.33 -6.84
C ARG A 88 9.38 15.35 -7.96
N GLU A 89 10.30 15.25 -8.92
CA GLU A 89 10.43 16.20 -10.05
C GLU A 89 9.16 16.22 -10.92
N HIS A 90 8.54 15.06 -11.15
CA HIS A 90 7.29 14.94 -11.91
C HIS A 90 6.02 15.11 -11.06
N GLY A 91 6.12 15.57 -9.81
CA GLY A 91 4.95 15.83 -8.97
C GLY A 91 4.10 14.59 -8.67
N MET A 92 4.66 13.38 -8.74
CA MET A 92 3.91 12.12 -8.58
C MET A 92 3.59 11.79 -7.11
N GLN A 93 3.78 12.72 -6.19
CA GLN A 93 3.58 12.51 -4.77
C GLN A 93 2.09 12.32 -4.50
N HIS A 94 1.75 11.25 -3.77
CA HIS A 94 0.39 11.06 -3.29
C HIS A 94 0.04 12.18 -2.33
N PRO A 95 -1.13 12.84 -2.47
CA PRO A 95 -1.58 13.84 -1.53
C PRO A 95 -1.57 13.24 -0.12
N VAL A 96 -0.85 13.90 0.80
CA VAL A 96 -0.93 13.53 2.20
C VAL A 96 -2.35 13.86 2.67
N ARG A 97 -3.20 12.83 2.79
CA ARG A 97 -4.49 12.97 3.46
C ARG A 97 -4.19 13.39 4.90
N LYS A 98 -4.35 14.68 5.20
CA LYS A 98 -4.27 15.18 6.57
C LYS A 98 -5.40 14.50 7.34
N GLY A 99 -5.06 13.56 8.21
CA GLY A 99 -6.02 12.95 9.12
C GLY A 99 -6.73 14.07 9.90
N ARG A 100 -8.05 14.00 9.98
CA ARG A 100 -8.83 14.96 10.78
C ARG A 100 -8.32 14.85 12.22
N LYS A 101 -7.76 15.94 12.77
CA LYS A 101 -7.35 15.96 14.20
C LYS A 101 -8.62 15.76 15.04
N ARG A 102 -8.77 14.57 15.62
CA ARG A 102 -9.91 14.23 16.49
C ARG A 102 -9.69 14.88 17.86
N ARG A 103 -10.67 15.67 18.32
CA ARG A 103 -10.73 16.20 19.68
C ARG A 103 -11.50 15.19 20.53
N GLY A 104 -10.90 14.69 21.60
CA GLY A 104 -11.49 13.75 22.55
C GLY A 104 -10.43 13.21 23.50
N ASN A 105 -10.82 12.89 24.74
CA ASN A 105 -9.94 12.23 25.70
C ASN A 105 -9.47 10.90 25.10
N LYS A 106 -8.15 10.66 25.16
CA LYS A 106 -7.58 9.34 24.85
C LYS A 106 -8.04 8.38 25.96
N GLY A 107 -9.26 7.87 25.87
CA GLY A 107 -9.72 6.82 26.77
C GLY A 107 -8.74 5.64 26.69
N GLN A 108 -8.40 5.07 27.84
CA GLN A 108 -7.60 3.84 27.88
C GLN A 108 -8.32 2.76 27.07
N VAL A 109 -7.56 2.02 26.25
CA VAL A 109 -8.09 0.83 25.59
C VAL A 109 -8.20 -0.25 26.67
N PRO A 110 -9.40 -0.77 26.97
CA PRO A 110 -9.64 -1.57 28.17
C PRO A 110 -8.88 -2.91 28.20
N LEU A 111 -8.38 -3.39 27.06
CA LEU A 111 -7.61 -4.64 26.98
C LEU A 111 -6.53 -4.55 25.89
N GLN A 112 -5.26 -4.37 26.22
CA GLN A 112 -4.20 -4.47 25.21
C GLN A 112 -3.80 -5.93 24.96
N ALA A 113 -3.55 -6.28 23.70
CA ALA A 113 -3.10 -7.62 23.33
C ALA A 113 -1.66 -7.89 23.79
N ALA A 114 -1.47 -8.83 24.72
CA ALA A 114 -0.17 -9.19 25.27
C ALA A 114 0.63 -10.17 24.38
N TYR A 115 -0.04 -11.04 23.64
CA TYR A 115 0.59 -12.06 22.78
C TYR A 115 -0.25 -12.32 21.52
N ALA A 116 0.33 -13.02 20.54
CA ALA A 116 -0.34 -13.39 19.29
C ALA A 116 -1.62 -14.21 19.56
N ASN A 117 -2.69 -13.93 18.83
CA ASN A 117 -4.02 -14.52 19.05
C ASN A 117 -4.66 -14.24 20.42
N HIS A 118 -4.15 -13.27 21.20
CA HIS A 118 -4.79 -12.88 22.45
C HIS A 118 -6.09 -12.12 22.19
N VAL A 119 -6.04 -11.08 21.35
CA VAL A 119 -7.20 -10.25 21.00
C VAL A 119 -7.29 -10.14 19.50
N TRP A 120 -8.39 -10.62 18.95
CA TRP A 120 -8.75 -10.36 17.56
C TRP A 120 -9.77 -9.24 17.48
N THR A 121 -9.61 -8.39 16.48
CA THR A 121 -10.51 -7.28 16.19
C THR A 121 -11.13 -7.51 14.83
N TYR A 122 -12.44 -7.38 14.72
CA TYR A 122 -13.10 -7.28 13.42
C TYR A 122 -13.94 -6.02 13.30
N ASP A 123 -13.99 -5.48 12.09
CA ASP A 123 -14.65 -4.22 11.78
C ASP A 123 -15.29 -4.25 10.39
N PHE A 124 -16.34 -3.44 10.22
CA PHE A 124 -17.03 -3.24 8.96
C PHE A 124 -16.66 -1.89 8.37
N VAL A 125 -16.10 -1.94 7.16
CA VAL A 125 -15.79 -0.74 6.39
C VAL A 125 -16.78 -0.63 5.24
N GLN A 126 -17.45 0.50 5.13
CA GLN A 126 -18.25 0.82 3.95
C GLN A 126 -17.41 1.59 2.93
N ASP A 127 -17.62 1.27 1.67
CA ASP A 127 -17.04 1.99 0.54
C ASP A 127 -17.97 1.96 -0.68
N ALA A 128 -17.53 2.56 -1.79
CA ALA A 128 -18.28 2.57 -3.04
C ALA A 128 -17.39 2.23 -4.24
N THR A 129 -17.95 1.49 -5.18
CA THR A 129 -17.38 1.31 -6.52
C THR A 129 -17.39 2.61 -7.31
N GLN A 130 -16.60 2.69 -8.38
CA GLN A 130 -16.60 3.84 -9.31
C GLN A 130 -18.00 4.15 -9.86
N ASN A 131 -18.87 3.14 -9.97
CA ASN A 131 -20.25 3.27 -10.44
C ASN A 131 -21.23 3.64 -9.31
N GLY A 132 -20.74 4.06 -8.14
CA GLY A 132 -21.56 4.49 -6.99
C GLY A 132 -22.23 3.36 -6.21
N ARG A 133 -22.05 2.09 -6.59
CA ARG A 133 -22.61 0.96 -5.85
C ARG A 133 -21.82 0.72 -4.57
N THR A 134 -22.54 0.54 -3.46
CA THR A 134 -21.94 0.33 -2.14
C THR A 134 -21.29 -1.04 -2.01
N LEU A 135 -20.16 -1.05 -1.32
CA LEU A 135 -19.43 -2.23 -0.88
C LEU A 135 -19.27 -2.16 0.62
N ARG A 136 -19.28 -3.33 1.25
CA ARG A 136 -18.92 -3.53 2.64
C ARG A 136 -17.74 -4.50 2.68
N LEU A 137 -16.77 -4.18 3.51
CA LEU A 137 -15.62 -5.01 3.77
C LEU A 137 -15.67 -5.43 5.23
N LEU A 138 -15.49 -6.71 5.49
CA LEU A 138 -15.24 -7.25 6.81
C LEU A 138 -13.74 -7.48 6.93
N THR A 139 -13.12 -6.74 7.83
CA THR A 139 -11.69 -6.88 8.16
C THR A 139 -11.56 -7.63 9.47
N LEU A 140 -10.68 -8.63 9.52
CA LEU A 140 -10.34 -9.37 10.72
C LEU A 140 -8.82 -9.33 10.91
N GLU A 141 -8.37 -8.88 12.07
CA GLU A 141 -6.97 -8.66 12.38
C GLU A 141 -6.62 -9.15 13.79
N ASP A 142 -5.37 -9.59 13.97
CA ASP A 142 -4.79 -9.81 15.29
C ASP A 142 -4.16 -8.51 15.81
N GLU A 143 -4.61 -8.07 16.99
CA GLU A 143 -4.16 -6.82 17.60
C GLU A 143 -2.67 -6.88 17.98
N HIS A 144 -2.11 -8.04 18.35
CA HIS A 144 -0.71 -8.11 18.74
C HIS A 144 0.23 -8.11 17.52
N THR A 145 0.02 -9.05 16.58
CA THR A 145 0.91 -9.24 15.43
C THR A 145 0.66 -8.26 14.29
N ARG A 146 -0.48 -7.55 14.29
CA ARG A 146 -0.94 -6.69 13.19
C ARG A 146 -1.13 -7.45 11.87
N ARG A 147 -1.37 -8.77 11.97
CA ARG A 147 -1.63 -9.62 10.83
C ARG A 147 -3.11 -9.53 10.46
N GLY A 148 -3.38 -9.32 9.18
CA GLY A 148 -4.70 -9.54 8.59
C GLY A 148 -5.01 -11.04 8.54
N LEU A 149 -6.05 -11.45 9.25
CA LEU A 149 -6.49 -12.83 9.34
C LEU A 149 -7.52 -13.14 8.24
N ALA A 150 -8.44 -12.21 7.99
CA ALA A 150 -9.40 -12.30 6.90
C ALA A 150 -9.75 -10.91 6.33
N LEU A 151 -10.10 -10.89 5.04
CA LEU A 151 -10.64 -9.73 4.35
C LEU A 151 -11.74 -10.22 3.41
N GLU A 152 -12.99 -10.04 3.82
CA GLU A 152 -14.15 -10.41 3.01
C GLU A 152 -14.78 -9.16 2.42
N VAL A 153 -15.17 -9.21 1.15
CA VAL A 153 -15.78 -8.07 0.43
C VAL A 153 -17.13 -8.51 -0.11
N ARG A 154 -18.19 -7.82 0.31
CA ARG A 154 -19.58 -8.10 -0.12
C ARG A 154 -20.35 -6.81 -0.32
N ARG A 155 -21.51 -6.86 -0.96
CA ARG A 155 -22.43 -5.71 -1.03
C ARG A 155 -23.17 -5.49 0.29
N SER A 156 -23.48 -6.59 0.97
CA SER A 156 -24.07 -6.62 2.29
C SER A 156 -23.54 -7.84 3.04
N PHE A 157 -23.50 -7.75 4.36
CA PHE A 157 -23.16 -8.87 5.22
C PHE A 157 -24.40 -9.31 6.00
N LYS A 158 -24.65 -10.61 6.02
CA LYS A 158 -25.56 -11.25 6.97
C LYS A 158 -24.75 -11.93 8.07
N ALA A 159 -25.40 -12.29 9.17
CA ALA A 159 -24.72 -12.97 10.27
C ALA A 159 -23.97 -14.26 9.84
N PRO A 160 -24.54 -15.15 8.99
CA PRO A 160 -23.83 -16.36 8.54
C PRO A 160 -22.53 -16.07 7.79
N ASP A 161 -22.47 -14.97 7.02
CA ASP A 161 -21.27 -14.61 6.27
C ASP A 161 -20.11 -14.27 7.22
N VAL A 162 -20.41 -13.57 8.32
CA VAL A 162 -19.44 -13.19 9.35
C VAL A 162 -18.98 -14.42 10.11
N LEU A 163 -19.90 -15.32 10.46
CA LEU A 163 -19.57 -16.58 11.12
C LEU A 163 -18.66 -17.45 10.24
N ALA A 164 -18.94 -17.56 8.94
CA ALA A 164 -18.08 -18.31 8.02
C ALA A 164 -16.67 -17.72 7.93
N ALA A 165 -16.53 -16.39 7.92
CA ALA A 165 -15.22 -15.73 7.94
C ALA A 165 -14.46 -16.00 9.24
N LEU A 166 -15.14 -15.96 10.39
CA LEU A 166 -14.55 -16.30 11.69
C LEU A 166 -14.18 -17.78 11.77
N GLU A 167 -15.00 -18.69 11.27
CA GLU A 167 -14.71 -20.13 11.21
C GLU A 167 -13.48 -20.42 10.36
N GLY A 168 -13.37 -19.81 9.18
CA GLY A 168 -12.19 -19.94 8.34
C GLY A 168 -10.92 -19.45 9.04
N ALA A 169 -11.01 -18.31 9.72
CA ALA A 169 -9.88 -17.78 10.48
C ALA A 169 -9.52 -18.67 11.69
N PHE A 170 -10.51 -19.20 12.42
CA PHE A 170 -10.27 -20.11 13.53
C PHE A 170 -9.61 -21.42 13.09
N ALA A 171 -10.03 -21.96 11.94
CA ALA A 171 -9.44 -23.16 11.38
C ALA A 171 -7.97 -22.94 10.96
N GLN A 172 -7.63 -21.75 10.46
CA GLN A 172 -6.29 -21.46 9.96
C GLN A 172 -5.31 -21.00 11.05
N TYR A 173 -5.77 -20.17 11.98
CA TYR A 173 -4.90 -19.47 12.94
C TYR A 173 -5.10 -19.90 14.39
N GLY A 174 -6.09 -20.76 14.65
CA GLY A 174 -6.52 -21.13 15.99
C GLY A 174 -7.55 -20.17 16.56
N MET A 175 -8.00 -20.45 17.79
CA MET A 175 -9.05 -19.69 18.45
C MET A 175 -8.44 -18.56 19.31
N PRO A 176 -8.93 -17.32 19.19
CA PRO A 176 -8.45 -16.24 20.04
C PRO A 176 -9.01 -16.33 21.46
N THR A 177 -8.30 -15.73 22.42
CA THR A 177 -8.82 -15.60 23.80
C THR A 177 -9.96 -14.60 23.87
N PHE A 178 -9.82 -13.49 23.14
CA PHE A 178 -10.80 -12.41 23.09
C PHE A 178 -11.13 -11.99 21.66
N LEU A 179 -12.41 -11.77 21.40
CA LEU A 179 -12.87 -11.12 20.17
C LEU A 179 -13.50 -9.77 20.51
N ARG A 180 -13.04 -8.73 19.81
CA ARG A 180 -13.53 -7.35 19.95
C ARG A 180 -14.18 -6.89 18.66
N SER A 181 -15.34 -6.25 18.80
CA SER A 181 -16.11 -5.66 17.71
C SER A 181 -16.56 -4.26 18.10
N ASP A 182 -16.50 -3.31 17.16
CA ASP A 182 -17.19 -2.02 17.28
C ASP A 182 -18.46 -2.10 16.46
N ASN A 183 -19.61 -2.00 17.13
CA ASN A 183 -20.96 -1.79 16.58
C ASN A 183 -21.22 -2.24 15.13
N GLY A 184 -21.16 -3.55 14.89
CA GLY A 184 -21.84 -4.14 13.74
C GLY A 184 -23.37 -3.96 13.84
N PRO A 185 -24.14 -4.17 12.76
CA PRO A 185 -25.59 -4.16 12.81
C PRO A 185 -26.09 -5.03 13.98
N GLU A 186 -26.96 -4.50 14.83
CA GLU A 186 -27.32 -5.11 16.12
C GLU A 186 -27.70 -6.61 16.00
N PHE A 187 -28.34 -6.98 14.91
CA PHE A 187 -28.72 -8.36 14.61
C PHE A 187 -27.51 -9.29 14.38
N ILE A 188 -26.48 -8.79 13.68
CA ILE A 188 -25.23 -9.53 13.44
C ILE A 188 -24.48 -9.69 14.77
N ALA A 189 -24.39 -8.60 15.54
CA ALA A 189 -23.76 -8.59 16.86
C ALA A 189 -24.38 -9.66 17.80
N LYS A 190 -25.71 -9.72 17.90
CA LYS A 190 -26.42 -10.73 18.71
C LYS A 190 -26.12 -12.16 18.29
N THR A 191 -26.16 -12.43 16.99
CA THR A 191 -25.93 -13.79 16.46
C THR A 191 -24.49 -14.24 16.68
N VAL A 192 -23.52 -13.34 16.42
CA VAL A 192 -22.10 -13.60 16.65
C VAL A 192 -21.83 -13.83 18.14
N LYS A 193 -22.44 -13.04 19.03
CA LYS A 193 -22.31 -13.22 20.49
C LYS A 193 -22.77 -14.60 20.94
N SER A 194 -23.98 -15.02 20.55
CA SER A 194 -24.50 -16.34 20.92
C SER A 194 -23.62 -17.49 20.39
N TRP A 195 -23.04 -17.31 19.20
CA TRP A 195 -22.13 -18.27 18.60
C TRP A 195 -20.77 -18.36 19.32
N LEU A 196 -20.25 -17.24 19.83
CA LEU A 196 -19.00 -17.18 20.60
C LEU A 196 -19.16 -17.74 22.01
N GLU A 197 -20.30 -17.47 22.67
CA GLU A 197 -20.65 -18.05 23.97
C GLU A 197 -20.61 -19.58 23.92
N LYS A 198 -21.18 -20.18 22.87
CA LYS A 198 -21.14 -21.65 22.65
C LYS A 198 -19.72 -22.19 22.50
N ARG A 199 -18.79 -21.39 21.98
CA ARG A 199 -17.38 -21.76 21.76
C ARG A 199 -16.43 -21.34 22.90
N LYS A 200 -16.97 -20.79 24.00
CA LYS A 200 -16.20 -20.30 25.16
C LYS A 200 -15.18 -19.19 24.80
N VAL A 201 -15.37 -18.48 23.69
CA VAL A 201 -14.57 -17.30 23.35
C VAL A 201 -15.13 -16.11 24.10
N ARG A 202 -14.28 -15.39 24.86
CA ARG A 202 -14.73 -14.23 25.62
C ARG A 202 -14.89 -13.03 24.68
N THR A 203 -16.07 -12.42 24.66
CA THR A 203 -16.33 -11.20 23.89
C THR A 203 -16.14 -9.98 24.76
N HIS A 204 -15.29 -9.04 24.33
CA HIS A 204 -15.27 -7.69 24.90
C HIS A 204 -15.87 -6.71 23.89
N TYR A 205 -17.02 -6.15 24.25
CA TYR A 205 -17.56 -5.00 23.56
C TYR A 205 -16.92 -3.72 24.09
N ILE A 206 -16.68 -2.79 23.17
CA ILE A 206 -16.28 -1.42 23.47
C ILE A 206 -17.49 -0.65 23.98
N ASP A 207 -17.26 0.33 24.84
CA ASP A 207 -18.31 1.26 25.29
C ASP A 207 -18.91 2.02 24.10
N PRO A 208 -20.26 2.13 24.02
CA PRO A 208 -20.94 2.86 22.95
C PRO A 208 -20.36 4.27 22.77
N GLY A 209 -20.04 4.65 21.54
CA GLY A 209 -19.48 5.98 21.24
C GLY A 209 -17.97 6.11 21.46
N SER A 210 -17.25 5.00 21.70
CA SER A 210 -15.79 4.98 21.90
C SER A 210 -14.98 4.33 20.75
N PRO A 211 -15.13 4.79 19.49
CA PRO A 211 -14.48 4.15 18.35
C PRO A 211 -12.96 4.16 18.43
N TRP A 212 -12.33 5.00 19.26
CA TRP A 212 -10.86 5.00 19.46
C TRP A 212 -10.31 3.74 20.13
N GLN A 213 -11.16 2.88 20.71
CA GLN A 213 -10.72 1.59 21.26
C GLN A 213 -10.49 0.53 20.16
N ASN A 214 -11.02 0.73 18.94
CA ASN A 214 -10.80 -0.12 17.76
C ASN A 214 -10.14 0.61 16.57
N ALA A 215 -10.43 1.89 16.40
CA ALA A 215 -10.06 2.69 15.23
C ALA A 215 -8.55 2.89 14.96
N PRO A 216 -7.62 2.90 15.94
CA PRO A 216 -6.22 3.19 15.64
C PRO A 216 -5.58 2.18 14.68
N TRP A 217 -6.13 0.97 14.59
CA TRP A 217 -5.50 -0.16 13.90
C TRP A 217 -6.24 -0.57 12.63
N THR A 218 -7.56 -0.72 12.69
CA THR A 218 -8.38 -1.06 11.51
C THR A 218 -8.21 -0.04 10.39
N GLU A 219 -8.04 1.25 10.70
CA GLU A 219 -7.88 2.30 9.69
C GLU A 219 -6.64 2.07 8.78
N ARG A 220 -5.56 1.49 9.33
CA ARG A 220 -4.32 1.22 8.57
C ARG A 220 -4.48 0.04 7.63
N TYR A 221 -5.02 -1.06 8.11
CA TYR A 221 -5.25 -2.24 7.29
C TYR A 221 -6.32 -1.99 6.22
N THR A 222 -7.36 -1.25 6.57
CA THR A 222 -8.35 -0.76 5.61
C THR A 222 -7.69 0.11 4.54
N ALA A 223 -6.85 1.08 4.92
CA ALA A 223 -6.12 1.89 3.94
C ALA A 223 -5.20 1.04 3.06
N GLN A 224 -4.57 0.00 3.62
CA GLN A 224 -3.75 -0.97 2.89
C GLN A 224 -4.58 -1.80 1.91
N ALA A 225 -5.75 -2.31 2.31
CA ALA A 225 -6.68 -3.06 1.48
C ALA A 225 -7.24 -2.20 0.34
N ARG A 226 -7.67 -0.96 0.65
CA ARG A 226 -8.11 0.05 -0.33
C ARG A 226 -7.02 0.42 -1.32
N SER A 227 -5.76 0.42 -0.87
CA SER A 227 -4.62 0.71 -1.74
C SER A 227 -4.43 -0.43 -2.75
N CYS A 228 -4.30 -1.69 -2.31
CA CYS A 228 -3.80 -2.76 -3.17
C CYS A 228 -4.76 -3.27 -4.26
N ALA A 229 -6.02 -2.85 -4.31
CA ALA A 229 -7.02 -3.43 -5.22
C ALA A 229 -7.62 -2.42 -6.21
N PRO A 230 -7.59 -2.68 -7.53
CA PRO A 230 -8.54 -2.10 -8.46
C PRO A 230 -9.93 -2.64 -8.09
N TRP A 231 -10.82 -1.74 -7.67
CA TRP A 231 -12.10 -2.07 -7.03
C TRP A 231 -13.07 -2.88 -7.91
N GLY A 232 -12.81 -2.94 -9.22
CA GLY A 232 -13.53 -3.82 -10.15
C GLY A 232 -13.13 -5.31 -10.07
N PHE A 233 -11.92 -5.64 -9.62
CA PHE A 233 -11.39 -7.02 -9.57
C PHE A 233 -11.75 -7.76 -8.28
N MET A 234 -12.05 -7.04 -7.19
CA MET A 234 -12.15 -7.64 -5.85
C MET A 234 -13.41 -8.48 -5.64
N LEU A 235 -14.50 -8.21 -6.40
CA LEU A 235 -15.72 -9.04 -6.37
C LEU A 235 -15.51 -10.43 -6.98
N GLN A 236 -14.43 -10.65 -7.75
CA GLN A 236 -14.11 -11.93 -8.37
C GLN A 236 -13.16 -12.79 -7.51
N CYS A 237 -12.50 -12.21 -6.51
CA CYS A 237 -11.55 -12.90 -5.63
C CYS A 237 -12.17 -13.64 -4.43
N SER A 238 -13.48 -13.92 -4.44
CA SER A 238 -14.01 -15.01 -3.60
C SER A 238 -13.68 -16.34 -4.25
N VAL A 239 -12.41 -16.74 -4.20
CA VAL A 239 -11.95 -18.04 -4.69
C VAL A 239 -11.23 -18.75 -3.56
N ARG A 240 -11.86 -19.85 -3.11
CA ARG A 240 -11.28 -20.94 -2.34
C ARG A 240 -9.85 -21.23 -2.81
N LYS A 241 -8.94 -21.52 -1.86
CA LYS A 241 -8.35 -22.86 -1.75
C LYS A 241 -7.46 -22.97 -0.51
N GLY A 242 -7.61 -24.12 0.12
CA GLY A 242 -6.66 -24.64 1.09
C GLY A 242 -5.41 -25.20 0.41
N ASP A 243 -4.40 -25.22 1.26
CA ASP A 243 -3.29 -26.16 1.40
C ASP A 243 -1.99 -26.07 0.59
N HIS A 244 -0.94 -26.21 1.42
CA HIS A 244 0.44 -26.63 1.22
C HIS A 244 1.45 -25.78 0.41
N ARG A 245 2.46 -25.32 1.18
CA ARG A 245 3.91 -25.25 0.90
C ARG A 245 4.38 -24.40 -0.29
N GLY A 246 5.17 -23.39 0.07
CA GLY A 246 6.26 -22.86 -0.78
C GLY A 246 5.81 -21.86 -1.85
N ASP A 247 6.62 -20.81 -1.98
CA ASP A 247 6.66 -19.86 -3.10
C ASP A 247 5.49 -18.88 -3.29
N LEU A 248 5.80 -17.65 -2.87
CA LEU A 248 5.17 -16.40 -3.28
C LEU A 248 5.37 -16.16 -4.80
N ALA A 249 4.55 -16.80 -5.64
CA ALA A 249 4.17 -16.29 -6.96
C ALA A 249 3.16 -17.26 -7.60
N LEU A 250 1.93 -16.79 -7.84
CA LEU A 250 1.14 -17.18 -9.01
C LEU A 250 -0.11 -16.28 -9.07
N TRP A 251 -0.02 -15.22 -9.88
CA TRP A 251 -1.19 -14.52 -10.40
C TRP A 251 -1.68 -15.33 -11.59
N ALA A 252 -2.81 -16.05 -11.44
CA ALA A 252 -3.44 -16.71 -12.56
C ALA A 252 -4.13 -15.66 -13.45
N TRP A 253 -3.53 -15.39 -14.60
CA TRP A 253 -4.11 -14.67 -15.71
C TRP A 253 -5.07 -15.63 -16.43
N VAL A 254 -6.38 -15.40 -16.36
CA VAL A 254 -7.34 -16.07 -17.26
C VAL A 254 -7.81 -15.00 -18.24
N GLY A 255 -7.22 -15.06 -19.43
CA GLY A 255 -7.47 -14.14 -20.54
C GLY A 255 -8.85 -14.34 -21.17
N GLY A 256 -9.26 -13.29 -21.86
CA GLY A 256 -10.44 -13.23 -22.73
C GLY A 256 -10.54 -11.85 -23.36
N MET A 257 -9.60 -11.51 -24.25
CA MET A 257 -9.79 -10.42 -25.22
C MET A 257 -10.87 -10.86 -26.23
N PRO A 258 -11.88 -10.05 -26.55
CA PRO A 258 -12.64 -10.25 -27.77
C PRO A 258 -11.82 -9.71 -28.94
N SER A 259 -11.52 -10.59 -29.88
CA SER A 259 -11.01 -10.26 -31.21
C SER A 259 -12.14 -9.77 -32.11
N SER A 260 -11.83 -8.70 -32.87
CA SER A 260 -12.57 -8.08 -33.96
C SER A 260 -13.71 -7.14 -33.58
#